data_AF-A0A9E3VHP8-F1
#
_entry.id   AF-A0A9E3VHP8-F1
#
_cell.length_a   1.000
_cell.length_b   1.000
_cell.length_c   1.000
_cell.angle_alpha   90.00
_cell.angle_beta   90.00
_cell.angle_gamma   90.00
#
_symmetry.space_group_name_H-M   'P 1'
#
loop_
_entity.id
_entity.type
_entity.pdbx_description
1 polymer ?
#
loop_
_entity_poly.entity_id
_entity_poly.type
_entity_poly.pdbx_seq_one_letter_code
_entity_poly.pdbx_strand_id
1 'polypeptide(L)'
;MSQYDEIVQPHVGIIEHGGRRFSVSLRIAWDGIEYVGRLWFADEAWDDLGIPDRGAFPGKSRDECLTMARGLTEPDLVKRYKRALAEKRRYKGLRKHTEEILAKIRYLNQVAVSMRAGLLDVDGAAQEIDLTEQQLHTLIDQLGTHAGVEQN
;
A
#
# COMPACT_ATOMS: atom_id res chain seq x y z
N MET A 1 -8.62 -10.22 -25.39
CA MET A 1 -7.91 -11.04 -24.38
C MET A 1 -7.16 -10.06 -23.49
N SER A 2 -7.56 -9.93 -22.22
CA SER A 2 -6.90 -9.03 -21.27
C SER A 2 -5.56 -9.63 -20.90
N GLN A 3 -4.48 -9.09 -21.46
CA GLN A 3 -3.10 -9.42 -21.14
C GLN A 3 -2.82 -8.88 -19.73
N TYR A 4 -3.30 -9.58 -18.70
CA TYR A 4 -2.78 -9.42 -17.35
C TYR A 4 -1.35 -9.94 -17.41
N ASP A 5 -0.43 -9.03 -17.72
CA ASP A 5 0.98 -9.35 -17.80
C ASP A 5 1.39 -9.92 -16.44
N GLU A 6 1.82 -11.17 -16.44
CA GLU A 6 2.13 -11.93 -15.23
C GLU A 6 3.11 -11.13 -14.37
N ILE A 7 2.68 -10.75 -13.16
CA ILE A 7 3.54 -10.03 -12.22
C ILE A 7 4.65 -10.99 -11.81
N VAL A 8 5.84 -10.78 -12.35
CA VAL A 8 7.03 -11.54 -11.96
C VAL A 8 7.68 -10.85 -10.78
N GLN A 9 8.02 -11.64 -9.76
CA GLN A 9 8.67 -11.16 -8.54
C GLN A 9 9.94 -11.96 -8.21
N PRO A 10 10.98 -11.94 -9.07
CA PRO A 10 12.24 -12.64 -8.82
C PRO A 10 12.94 -12.16 -7.54
N HIS A 11 13.57 -13.10 -6.85
CA HIS A 11 14.44 -12.81 -5.71
C HIS A 11 15.72 -12.07 -6.16
N VAL A 12 16.09 -11.03 -5.43
CA VAL A 12 17.27 -10.19 -5.65
C VAL A 12 18.33 -10.44 -4.60
N GLY A 13 17.94 -10.52 -3.33
CA GLY A 13 18.89 -10.64 -2.22
C GLY A 13 18.21 -10.61 -0.86
N ILE A 14 19.03 -10.52 0.19
CA ILE A 14 18.58 -10.48 1.58
C ILE A 14 19.30 -9.31 2.24
N ILE A 15 18.62 -8.62 3.16
CA ILE A 15 19.22 -7.58 4.00
C ILE A 15 18.90 -7.82 5.47
N GLU A 16 19.81 -7.37 6.33
CA GLU A 16 19.57 -7.29 7.77
C GLU A 16 19.44 -5.83 8.22
N HIS A 17 18.37 -5.52 8.94
CA HIS A 17 18.14 -4.19 9.48
C HIS A 17 17.39 -4.24 10.82
N GLY A 18 17.95 -3.60 11.86
CA GLY A 18 17.30 -3.52 13.17
C GLY A 18 17.06 -4.88 13.83
N GLY A 19 17.98 -5.84 13.63
CA GLY A 19 17.84 -7.21 14.15
C GLY A 19 16.83 -8.09 13.40
N ARG A 20 16.30 -7.61 12.27
CA ARG A 20 15.34 -8.32 11.42
C ARG A 20 15.96 -8.61 10.05
N ARG A 21 15.54 -9.73 9.46
CA ARG A 21 15.98 -10.18 8.14
C ARG A 21 14.85 -10.00 7.13
N PHE A 22 15.18 -9.39 5.99
CA PHE A 22 14.22 -9.10 4.94
C PHE A 22 14.65 -9.77 3.63
N SER A 23 13.72 -10.52 3.03
CA SER A 23 13.86 -10.99 1.66
C SER A 23 13.56 -9.84 0.69
N VAL A 24 14.45 -9.64 -0.27
CA VAL A 24 14.33 -8.60 -1.29
C VAL A 24 14.02 -9.25 -2.62
N SER A 25 12.91 -8.85 -3.22
CA SER A 25 12.50 -9.26 -4.56
C SER A 25 12.26 -8.04 -5.45
N LEU A 26 12.23 -8.24 -6.77
CA LEU A 26 11.94 -7.17 -7.74
C LEU A 26 10.60 -7.45 -8.39
N ARG A 27 9.59 -6.64 -8.11
CA ARG A 27 8.29 -6.71 -8.79
C ARG A 27 8.39 -5.97 -10.12
N ILE A 28 8.18 -6.67 -11.23
CA ILE A 28 8.29 -6.10 -12.58
C ILE A 28 6.90 -6.08 -13.23
N ALA A 29 6.54 -4.94 -13.83
CA ALA A 29 5.31 -4.79 -14.61
C ALA A 29 5.57 -3.92 -15.85
N TRP A 30 4.83 -4.15 -16.93
CA TRP A 30 4.79 -3.26 -18.08
C TRP A 30 3.88 -2.06 -17.78
N ASP A 31 4.36 -0.83 -18.03
CA ASP A 31 3.59 0.39 -17.75
C ASP A 31 2.85 0.97 -18.97
N GLY A 32 2.97 0.30 -20.13
CA GLY A 32 2.45 0.75 -21.41
C GLY A 32 3.54 1.25 -22.36
N ILE A 33 4.74 1.54 -21.85
CA ILE A 33 5.88 2.06 -22.60
C ILE A 33 7.14 1.19 -22.39
N GLU A 34 7.44 0.83 -21.14
CA GLU A 34 8.60 0.02 -20.76
C GLU A 34 8.30 -0.95 -19.61
N TYR A 35 9.23 -1.88 -19.33
CA TYR A 35 9.16 -2.66 -18.10
C TYR A 35 9.70 -1.81 -16.94
N VAL A 36 8.97 -1.80 -15.84
CA VAL A 36 9.33 -1.06 -14.63
C VAL A 36 9.45 -2.04 -13.47
N GLY A 37 10.67 -2.27 -13.02
CA GLY A 37 10.98 -3.01 -11.80
C GLY A 37 10.91 -2.13 -10.55
N ARG A 38 10.37 -2.65 -9.44
CA ARG A 38 10.41 -2.02 -8.11
C ARG A 38 10.79 -3.04 -7.05
N LEU A 39 11.76 -2.71 -6.20
CA LEU A 39 12.15 -3.62 -5.12
C LEU A 39 11.00 -3.78 -4.12
N TRP A 40 10.92 -4.94 -3.51
CA TRP A 40 9.95 -5.31 -2.50
C TRP A 40 10.68 -5.94 -1.33
N PHE A 41 10.59 -5.31 -0.16
CA PHE A 41 11.23 -5.75 1.07
C PHE A 41 10.20 -6.48 1.94
N ALA A 42 10.24 -7.81 1.95
CA ALA A 42 9.35 -8.64 2.76
C ALA A 42 10.09 -9.11 4.01
N ASP A 43 9.44 -8.99 5.17
CA ASP A 43 10.02 -9.52 6.41
C ASP A 43 9.87 -11.03 6.45
N GLU A 44 10.94 -11.77 6.75
CA GLU A 44 10.89 -13.24 6.77
C GLU A 44 10.10 -13.80 7.96
N ALA A 45 9.93 -13.04 9.04
CA ALA A 45 9.33 -13.51 10.29
C ALA A 45 7.84 -13.14 10.45
N TRP A 46 7.30 -12.26 9.60
CA TRP A 46 5.94 -11.75 9.71
C TRP A 46 5.19 -11.88 8.39
N ASP A 47 3.88 -12.13 8.46
CA ASP A 47 2.96 -12.01 7.32
C ASP A 47 2.71 -10.51 6.98
N ASP A 48 3.78 -9.71 6.93
CA ASP A 48 3.73 -8.32 6.47
C ASP A 48 3.72 -8.35 4.94
N LEU A 49 2.78 -7.62 4.34
CA LEU A 49 2.67 -7.45 2.89
C LEU A 49 3.98 -6.96 2.27
N GLY A 50 4.89 -6.36 3.05
CA GLY A 50 6.20 -5.93 2.61
C GLY A 50 6.21 -4.45 2.23
N ILE A 51 7.40 -3.90 2.01
CA ILE A 51 7.61 -2.48 1.73
C ILE A 51 8.10 -2.33 0.29
N PRO A 52 7.34 -1.67 -0.60
CA PRO A 52 7.84 -1.35 -1.94
C PRO A 52 8.87 -0.23 -1.90
N ASP A 53 9.95 -0.36 -2.67
CA ASP A 53 10.81 0.75 -3.05
C ASP A 53 10.09 1.65 -4.07
N ARG A 54 10.30 2.97 -3.93
CA ARG A 54 9.87 3.95 -4.94
C ARG A 54 10.87 4.10 -6.08
N GLY A 55 12.12 3.70 -5.88
CA GLY A 55 13.11 3.64 -6.94
C GLY A 55 12.73 2.63 -8.01
N ALA A 56 12.56 3.11 -9.25
CA ALA A 56 12.28 2.26 -10.40
C ALA A 56 13.57 1.72 -11.03
N PHE A 57 13.44 0.55 -11.65
CA PHE A 57 14.43 -0.03 -12.57
C PHE A 57 13.74 -0.12 -13.93
N PRO A 58 13.80 0.95 -14.75
CA PRO A 58 13.25 0.91 -16.10
C PRO A 58 14.11 0.02 -17.00
N GLY A 59 13.47 -0.71 -17.91
CA GLY A 59 14.16 -1.57 -18.87
C GLY A 59 13.27 -1.91 -20.05
N LYS A 60 13.90 -2.17 -21.20
CA LYS A 60 13.20 -2.63 -22.41
C LYS A 60 12.79 -4.10 -22.31
N SER A 61 13.34 -4.82 -21.33
CA SER A 61 13.00 -6.20 -20.99
C SER A 61 12.97 -6.42 -19.48
N ARG A 62 12.33 -7.51 -19.04
CA ARG A 62 12.34 -7.94 -17.63
C ARG A 62 13.76 -8.25 -17.13
N ASP A 63 14.61 -8.81 -18.00
CA ASP A 63 16.00 -9.16 -17.68
C ASP A 63 16.88 -7.93 -17.47
N GLU A 64 16.67 -6.85 -18.22
CA GLU A 64 17.36 -5.57 -17.99
C GLU A 64 17.04 -5.02 -16.60
N CYS A 65 15.75 -4.98 -16.24
CA CYS A 65 15.31 -4.56 -14.91
C CYS A 65 15.98 -5.40 -13.80
N LEU A 66 16.00 -6.72 -13.98
CA LEU A 66 16.57 -7.66 -13.02
C LEU A 66 18.10 -7.54 -12.92
N THR A 67 18.78 -7.32 -14.05
CA THR A 67 20.23 -7.12 -14.09
C THR A 67 20.63 -5.86 -13.32
N MET A 68 19.90 -4.75 -13.52
CA MET A 68 20.14 -3.52 -12.76
C MET A 68 19.90 -3.71 -11.26
N ALA A 69 18.83 -4.43 -10.89
CA ALA A 69 18.53 -4.70 -9.48
C ALA A 69 19.56 -5.60 -8.81
N ARG A 70 20.05 -6.64 -9.51
CA ARG A 70 21.11 -7.55 -9.04
C ARG A 70 22.49 -6.91 -8.98
N GLY A 71 22.70 -5.81 -9.70
CA GLY A 71 23.92 -5.00 -9.59
C GLY A 71 24.04 -4.21 -8.28
N LEU A 72 22.97 -4.16 -7.46
CA LEU A 72 23.01 -3.49 -6.17
C LEU A 72 23.74 -4.31 -5.12
N THR A 73 24.57 -3.63 -4.32
CA THR A 73 25.20 -4.23 -3.15
C THR A 73 24.22 -4.26 -1.97
N GLU A 74 24.47 -5.10 -0.97
CA GLU A 74 23.67 -5.11 0.26
C GLU A 74 23.58 -3.71 0.92
N PRO A 75 24.66 -2.91 1.05
CA PRO A 75 24.56 -1.53 1.52
C PRO A 75 23.60 -0.65 0.71
N ASP A 76 23.51 -0.83 -0.61
CA ASP A 76 22.57 -0.09 -1.46
C ASP A 76 21.13 -0.49 -1.19
N LEU A 77 20.89 -1.79 -1.02
CA LEU A 77 19.58 -2.34 -0.65
C LEU A 77 19.14 -1.83 0.72
N VAL A 78 20.03 -1.76 1.71
CA VAL A 78 19.75 -1.20 3.04
C VAL A 78 19.42 0.30 2.95
N LYS A 79 20.13 1.08 2.15
CA LYS A 79 19.81 2.50 1.93
C LYS A 79 18.43 2.68 1.31
N ARG A 80 18.11 1.88 0.28
CA ARG A 80 16.78 1.89 -0.37
C ARG A 80 15.68 1.46 0.59
N TYR A 81 15.91 0.44 1.41
CA TYR A 81 15.00 0.01 2.47
C TYR A 81 14.73 1.14 3.47
N LYS A 82 15.78 1.79 4.00
CA LYS A 82 15.63 2.91 4.94
C LYS A 82 14.79 4.05 4.35
N ARG A 83 15.02 4.38 3.07
CA ARG A 83 14.21 5.37 2.33
C ARG A 83 12.75 4.92 2.21
N ALA A 84 12.51 3.68 1.83
CA ALA A 84 11.16 3.12 1.72
C ALA A 84 10.43 3.07 3.07
N LEU A 85 11.15 2.76 4.15
CA LEU A 85 10.63 2.74 5.51
C LEU A 85 10.28 4.14 6.04
N ALA A 86 11.15 5.14 5.80
CA ALA A 86 10.87 6.54 6.15
C ALA A 86 9.58 7.02 5.47
N GLU A 87 9.41 6.70 4.19
CA GLU A 87 8.19 6.98 3.44
C GLU A 87 6.97 6.21 3.99
N LYS A 88 7.09 4.89 4.28
CA LYS A 88 6.00 4.11 4.92
C LYS A 88 5.56 4.76 6.23
N ARG A 89 6.50 5.27 7.04
CA ARG A 89 6.20 5.99 8.30
C ARG A 89 5.49 7.32 8.05
N ARG A 90 5.92 8.07 7.04
CA ARG A 90 5.30 9.36 6.64
C ARG A 90 3.84 9.23 6.23
N TYR A 91 3.45 8.10 5.64
CA TYR A 91 2.08 7.88 5.17
C TYR A 91 1.25 6.98 6.08
N LYS A 92 1.78 6.54 7.23
CA LYS A 92 1.08 5.65 8.17
C LYS A 92 -0.22 6.29 8.69
N GLY A 93 -0.15 7.55 9.14
CA GLY A 93 -1.31 8.28 9.63
C GLY A 93 -2.37 8.49 8.56
N LEU A 94 -1.94 8.85 7.34
CA LEU A 94 -2.82 9.02 6.19
C LEU A 94 -3.50 7.70 5.81
N ARG A 95 -2.76 6.58 5.75
CA ARG A 95 -3.31 5.26 5.43
C ARG A 95 -4.36 4.85 6.46
N LYS A 96 -4.08 5.02 7.76
CA LYS A 96 -5.05 4.72 8.82
C LYS A 96 -6.35 5.52 8.63
N HIS A 97 -6.25 6.83 8.37
CA HIS A 97 -7.42 7.66 8.10
C HIS A 97 -8.19 7.21 6.85
N THR A 98 -7.50 6.89 5.76
CA THR A 98 -8.15 6.35 4.55
C THR A 98 -8.85 5.03 4.83
N GLU A 99 -8.25 4.13 5.61
CA GLU A 99 -8.88 2.85 6.00
C GLU A 99 -10.16 3.07 6.82
N GLU A 100 -10.15 4.03 7.75
CA GLU A 100 -11.32 4.42 8.54
C GLU A 100 -12.44 5.02 7.66
N ILE A 101 -12.10 5.92 6.73
CA ILE A 101 -13.04 6.47 5.74
C ILE A 101 -13.68 5.34 4.93
N LEU A 102 -12.86 4.42 4.40
CA LEU A 102 -13.37 3.28 3.62
C LEU A 102 -14.27 2.36 4.45
N ALA A 103 -13.96 2.17 5.73
CA ALA A 103 -14.82 1.40 6.64
C ALA A 103 -16.18 2.08 6.84
N LYS A 104 -16.22 3.41 7.00
CA LYS A 104 -17.46 4.18 7.11
C LYS A 104 -18.29 4.14 5.83
N ILE A 105 -17.66 4.24 4.66
CA ILE A 105 -18.36 4.09 3.37
C ILE A 105 -18.97 2.68 3.23
N ARG A 106 -18.21 1.63 3.60
CA ARG A 106 -18.75 0.26 3.59
C ARG A 106 -19.93 0.10 4.54
N TYR A 107 -19.86 0.74 5.71
CA TYR A 107 -20.95 0.73 6.67
C TYR A 107 -22.19 1.45 6.15
N LEU A 108 -22.06 2.65 5.55
CA LEU A 108 -23.17 3.34 4.87
C LEU A 108 -23.84 2.46 3.82
N ASN A 109 -23.05 1.79 2.98
CA ASN A 109 -23.56 0.87 1.98
C ASN A 109 -24.32 -0.30 2.62
N GLN A 110 -23.82 -0.85 3.73
CA GLN A 110 -24.49 -1.91 4.47
C GLN A 110 -25.84 -1.44 5.04
N VAL A 111 -25.88 -0.26 5.68
CA VAL A 111 -27.12 0.33 6.23
C VAL A 111 -28.15 0.55 5.12
N ALA A 112 -27.74 1.13 3.99
CA ALA A 112 -28.64 1.39 2.85
C ALA A 112 -29.21 0.09 2.24
N VAL A 113 -28.40 -0.97 2.16
CA VAL A 113 -28.84 -2.30 1.69
C VAL A 113 -29.81 -2.94 2.70
N SER A 114 -29.49 -2.90 3.99
CA SER A 114 -30.35 -3.44 5.05
C SER A 114 -31.70 -2.73 5.15
N MET A 115 -31.72 -1.40 5.01
CA MET A 115 -32.95 -0.61 4.93
C MET A 115 -33.80 -1.00 3.71
N ARG A 116 -33.18 -1.11 2.52
CA ARG A 116 -33.89 -1.54 1.29
C ARG A 116 -34.46 -2.95 1.41
N ALA A 117 -33.78 -3.83 2.14
CA ALA A 117 -34.24 -5.19 2.41
C ALA A 117 -35.34 -5.28 3.49
N GLY A 118 -35.72 -4.15 4.11
CA GLY A 118 -36.69 -4.11 5.21
C GLY A 118 -36.18 -4.73 6.52
N LEU A 119 -34.87 -4.95 6.64
CA LEU A 119 -34.22 -5.51 7.83
C LEU A 119 -33.88 -4.45 8.87
N LEU A 120 -33.98 -3.17 8.49
CA LEU A 120 -33.73 -2.02 9.35
C LEU A 120 -34.92 -1.06 9.21
N ASP A 121 -35.37 -0.53 10.35
CA ASP A 121 -36.39 0.51 10.38
C ASP A 121 -35.89 1.79 9.69
N VAL A 122 -36.80 2.52 9.04
CA VAL A 122 -36.45 3.69 8.21
C VAL A 122 -35.91 4.82 9.06
N ASP A 123 -36.50 5.07 10.23
CA ASP A 123 -36.07 6.15 11.12
C ASP A 123 -34.71 5.81 11.75
N GLY A 124 -34.52 4.54 12.15
CA GLY A 124 -33.23 4.03 12.62
C GLY A 124 -32.13 4.08 11.54
N ALA A 125 -32.47 3.74 10.29
CA ALA A 125 -31.53 3.81 9.17
C ALA A 125 -31.11 5.25 8.84
N ALA A 126 -32.05 6.19 8.87
CA ALA A 126 -31.76 7.61 8.64
C ALA A 126 -30.80 8.16 9.71
N GLN A 127 -31.04 7.84 10.98
CA GLN A 127 -30.17 8.28 12.07
C GLN A 127 -28.74 7.72 11.95
N GLU A 128 -28.59 6.45 11.59
CA GLU A 128 -27.28 5.81 11.38
C GLU A 128 -26.53 6.40 10.18
N ILE A 129 -27.26 6.74 9.10
CA ILE A 129 -26.70 7.42 7.93
C ILE A 129 -26.18 8.81 8.32
N ASP A 130 -27.01 9.62 8.98
CA ASP A 130 -26.66 10.98 9.39
C ASP A 130 -25.43 11.01 10.32
N LEU A 131 -25.41 10.11 11.31
CA LEU A 131 -24.27 9.98 12.23
C LEU A 131 -22.99 9.57 11.49
N THR A 132 -23.10 8.61 10.58
CA THR A 132 -21.94 8.12 9.82
C THR A 132 -21.43 9.18 8.84
N GLU A 133 -22.31 9.98 8.24
CA GLU A 133 -21.95 11.10 7.37
C GLU A 133 -21.18 12.19 8.15
N GLN A 134 -21.64 12.57 9.34
CA GLN A 134 -20.92 13.51 10.21
C GLN A 134 -19.52 13.01 10.59
N GLN A 135 -19.39 11.72 10.88
CA GLN A 135 -18.10 11.09 11.16
C GLN A 135 -17.19 11.10 9.93
N LEU A 136 -17.75 10.86 8.74
CA LEU A 136 -17.03 10.93 7.47
C LEU A 136 -16.50 12.33 7.18
N HIS A 137 -17.32 13.37 7.36
CA HIS A 137 -16.88 14.76 7.22
C HIS A 137 -15.73 15.09 8.17
N THR A 138 -15.85 14.68 9.44
CA THR A 138 -14.79 14.87 10.44
C THR A 138 -13.48 14.20 10.02
N LEU A 139 -13.54 12.96 9.53
CA LEU A 139 -12.36 12.23 9.04
C LEU A 139 -11.74 12.91 7.81
N ILE A 140 -12.56 13.45 6.91
CA ILE A 140 -12.10 14.16 5.71
C ILE A 140 -11.40 15.47 6.09
N ASP A 141 -11.98 16.25 7.00
CA ASP A 141 -11.39 17.51 7.48
C ASP A 141 -10.03 17.29 8.15
N GLN A 142 -9.85 16.13 8.81
CA GLN A 142 -8.61 15.76 9.46
C GLN A 142 -7.53 15.21 8.52
N LEU A 143 -7.86 14.81 7.28
CA LEU A 143 -6.89 14.23 6.32
C LEU A 143 -5.66 15.12 6.10
N GLY A 144 -5.86 16.43 5.98
CA GLY A 144 -4.78 17.39 5.75
C GLY A 144 -3.73 17.40 6.87
N THR A 145 -4.12 17.05 8.10
CA THR A 145 -3.22 16.99 9.26
C THR A 145 -2.33 15.75 9.28
N HIS A 146 -2.71 14.70 8.54
CA HIS A 146 -1.99 13.44 8.46
C HIS A 146 -1.18 13.26 7.18
N ALA A 147 -1.39 14.12 6.19
CA ALA A 147 -0.66 14.10 4.93
C ALA A 147 0.80 14.55 5.13
N GLY A 148 1.75 13.63 4.97
CA GLY A 148 3.18 13.96 4.96
C GLY A 148 3.85 14.04 6.33
N VAL A 149 3.15 13.66 7.41
CA VAL A 149 3.69 13.71 8.78
C VAL A 149 4.22 12.34 9.19
N GLU A 150 5.51 12.27 9.57
CA GLU A 150 6.06 11.07 10.20
C GLU A 150 5.45 10.89 11.60
N GLN A 151 4.65 9.83 11.76
CA GLN A 151 4.19 9.41 13.08
C GLN A 151 5.24 8.48 13.70
N ASN A 152 5.79 8.88 14.85
CA ASN A 152 6.71 8.09 15.66
C ASN A 152 6.05 6.81 16.19
#